data_AF-A0AAE1VRP2-F1
#
_entry.id   AF-A0AAE1VRP2-F1
#
_cell.length_a   1.000
_cell.length_b   1.000
_cell.length_c   1.000
_cell.angle_alpha   90.00
_cell.angle_beta   90.00
_cell.angle_gamma   90.00
#
_symmetry.space_group_name_H-M   'P 1'
#
loop_
_entity.id
_entity.type
_entity.pdbx_description
1 polymer ?
#
loop_
_entity_poly.entity_id
_entity_poly.type
_entity_poly.pdbx_seq_one_letter_code
_entity_poly.pdbx_strand_id
1 'polypeptide(L)'
;MDSLFVLPAHSIYEANVDEFYANLCYTNDCTLILSVNRTDFELNELKLGDILEVPTDGMKSVSGEASDAFKNVIVKWEGSTTRARLFKKDLKPEYQLLFALVNKVVLPRAEGRYISSIADLVLLEALSIFKPISLPALMIEHIMKVAQEMSNVEIQQLKAENALLRVQLAEKAQKHGSRGDLEAANA
;
A
#
# COMPACT_ATOMS: atom_id res chain seq x y z
N MET A 1 30.46 -32.71 7.09
CA MET A 1 29.01 -32.45 7.15
C MET A 1 28.82 -31.10 6.48
N ASP A 2 28.97 -31.03 5.16
CA ASP A 2 29.20 -29.75 4.48
C ASP A 2 28.45 -29.67 3.14
N SER A 3 27.15 -29.95 3.14
CA SER A 3 26.35 -29.83 1.91
C SER A 3 24.86 -29.52 2.12
N LEU A 4 24.47 -28.87 3.21
CA LEU A 4 23.06 -28.50 3.44
C LEU A 4 22.67 -27.09 2.94
N PHE A 5 23.63 -26.26 2.52
CA PHE A 5 23.37 -24.84 2.19
C PHE A 5 23.99 -24.34 0.88
N VAL A 6 24.35 -25.23 -0.06
CA VAL A 6 24.63 -24.79 -1.43
C VAL A 6 23.33 -24.91 -2.22
N LEU A 7 22.40 -23.99 -1.99
CA LEU A 7 21.36 -23.76 -2.99
C LEU A 7 22.09 -23.19 -4.23
N PRO A 8 21.86 -23.74 -5.43
CA PRO A 8 22.39 -23.12 -6.64
C PRO A 8 21.91 -21.67 -6.63
N ALA A 9 22.82 -20.73 -6.93
CA ALA A 9 22.46 -19.33 -7.06
C ALA A 9 21.37 -19.23 -8.13
N HIS A 10 20.12 -19.22 -7.71
CA HIS A 10 19.00 -19.00 -8.59
C HIS A 10 19.20 -17.60 -9.14
N SER A 11 19.47 -17.51 -10.44
CA SER A 11 19.54 -16.24 -11.14
C SER A 11 18.22 -15.53 -10.93
N ILE A 12 18.21 -14.51 -10.06
CA ILE A 12 17.09 -13.60 -9.93
C ILE A 12 17.05 -12.84 -11.26
N TYR A 13 16.00 -13.06 -12.04
CA TYR A 13 15.78 -12.33 -13.27
C TYR A 13 15.18 -10.97 -12.92
N GLU A 14 16.02 -10.03 -12.51
CA GLU A 14 15.62 -8.69 -12.06
C GLU A 14 14.63 -8.03 -13.03
N ALA A 15 14.90 -8.11 -14.34
CA ALA A 15 14.00 -7.57 -15.37
C ALA A 15 12.58 -8.17 -15.34
N ASN A 16 12.45 -9.47 -15.03
CA ASN A 16 11.13 -10.11 -14.92
C ASN A 16 10.44 -9.72 -13.60
N VAL A 17 11.20 -9.43 -12.55
CA VAL A 17 10.66 -8.94 -11.27
C VAL A 17 10.17 -7.49 -11.43
N ASP A 18 10.92 -6.66 -12.15
CA ASP A 18 10.51 -5.30 -12.50
C ASP A 18 9.24 -5.33 -13.36
N GLU A 19 9.20 -6.18 -14.39
CA GLU A 19 8.02 -6.38 -15.23
C GLU A 19 6.81 -6.84 -14.40
N PHE A 20 7.01 -7.73 -13.42
CA PHE A 20 5.95 -8.22 -12.53
C PHE A 20 5.30 -7.09 -11.75
N TYR A 21 6.08 -6.20 -11.14
CA TYR A 21 5.54 -5.07 -10.39
C TYR A 21 4.97 -3.97 -11.30
N ALA A 22 5.55 -3.76 -12.48
CA ALA A 22 5.10 -2.75 -13.43
C ALA A 22 3.77 -3.11 -14.12
N ASN A 23 3.56 -4.38 -14.42
CA ASN A 23 2.37 -4.86 -15.16
C ASN A 23 1.22 -5.30 -14.24
N LEU A 24 1.29 -5.00 -12.95
CA LEU A 24 0.28 -5.37 -11.98
C LEU A 24 -1.02 -4.59 -12.22
N CYS A 25 -2.03 -5.26 -12.76
CA CYS A 25 -3.38 -4.74 -12.96
C CYS A 25 -4.36 -5.44 -12.03
N TYR A 26 -5.52 -4.81 -11.82
CA TYR A 26 -6.60 -5.40 -11.04
C TYR A 26 -7.95 -5.12 -11.68
N THR A 27 -8.88 -6.03 -11.44
CA THR A 27 -10.27 -5.91 -11.88
C THR A 27 -11.18 -5.47 -10.73
N ASN A 28 -12.42 -5.10 -11.05
CA ASN A 28 -13.40 -4.65 -10.06
C ASN A 28 -13.80 -5.75 -9.06
N ASP A 29 -13.62 -7.02 -9.43
CA ASP A 29 -13.86 -8.21 -8.60
C ASP A 29 -12.67 -8.59 -7.70
N CYS A 30 -11.67 -7.71 -7.52
CA CYS A 30 -10.49 -7.96 -6.70
C CYS A 30 -9.66 -9.15 -7.19
N THR A 31 -9.52 -9.29 -8.51
CA THR A 31 -8.61 -10.25 -9.14
C THR A 31 -7.38 -9.50 -9.63
N LEU A 32 -6.18 -10.00 -9.29
CA LEU A 32 -4.92 -9.50 -9.82
C LEU A 32 -4.66 -10.14 -11.17
N ILE A 33 -4.36 -9.31 -12.17
CA ILE A 33 -4.02 -9.73 -13.53
C ILE A 33 -2.68 -9.09 -13.88
N LEU A 34 -1.73 -9.89 -14.34
CA LEU A 34 -0.43 -9.39 -14.80
C LEU A 34 0.13 -10.29 -15.89
N SER A 35 0.99 -9.74 -16.73
CA SER A 35 1.72 -10.50 -17.75
C SER A 35 3.21 -10.28 -17.55
N VAL A 36 3.98 -11.35 -17.46
CA VAL A 36 5.45 -11.31 -17.32
C VAL A 36 6.03 -12.29 -18.31
N ASN A 37 6.97 -11.85 -19.14
CA ASN A 37 7.59 -12.69 -20.17
C ASN A 37 6.55 -13.48 -21.00
N ARG A 38 5.48 -12.79 -21.44
CA ARG A 38 4.34 -13.36 -22.21
C ARG A 38 3.56 -14.47 -21.48
N THR A 39 3.75 -14.59 -20.17
CA THR A 39 2.96 -15.48 -19.32
C THR A 39 1.95 -14.65 -18.58
N ASP A 40 0.68 -14.93 -18.81
CA ASP A 40 -0.42 -14.26 -18.12
C ASP A 40 -0.71 -14.96 -16.80
N PHE A 41 -0.81 -14.18 -15.74
CA PHE A 41 -1.16 -14.63 -14.41
C PHE A 41 -2.47 -13.98 -13.99
N GLU A 42 -3.34 -14.80 -13.42
CA GLU A 42 -4.59 -14.37 -12.84
C GLU A 42 -4.69 -14.96 -11.44
N LEU A 43 -4.65 -14.09 -10.43
CA LEU A 43 -4.64 -14.45 -9.02
C LEU A 43 -5.83 -13.81 -8.32
N ASN A 44 -6.79 -14.62 -7.91
CA ASN A 44 -7.94 -14.22 -7.12
C ASN A 44 -7.85 -14.83 -5.70
N GLU A 45 -8.79 -14.47 -4.82
CA GLU A 45 -8.77 -14.93 -3.43
C GLU A 45 -8.81 -16.46 -3.29
N LEU A 46 -9.52 -17.16 -4.18
CA LEU A 46 -9.69 -18.61 -4.14
C LEU A 46 -8.39 -19.31 -4.52
N LYS A 47 -7.80 -18.92 -5.65
CA LYS A 47 -6.50 -19.43 -6.11
C LYS A 47 -5.41 -19.16 -5.06
N LEU A 48 -5.38 -17.97 -4.48
CA LEU A 48 -4.41 -17.61 -3.45
C LEU A 48 -4.66 -18.39 -2.15
N GLY A 49 -5.92 -18.59 -1.75
CA GLY A 49 -6.30 -19.41 -0.61
C GLY A 49 -5.86 -20.86 -0.77
N ASP A 50 -6.07 -21.44 -1.94
CA ASP A 50 -5.64 -22.80 -2.28
C ASP A 50 -4.11 -22.94 -2.21
N ILE A 51 -3.35 -21.97 -2.76
CA ILE A 51 -1.87 -21.95 -2.71
C ILE A 51 -1.35 -21.87 -1.28
N LEU A 52 -1.99 -21.07 -0.44
CA LEU A 52 -1.58 -20.84 0.95
C LEU A 52 -2.15 -21.87 1.93
N GLU A 53 -3.05 -22.75 1.48
CA GLU A 53 -3.81 -23.69 2.30
C GLU A 53 -4.57 -23.00 3.45
N VAL A 54 -5.17 -21.84 3.17
CA VAL A 54 -5.94 -21.05 4.17
C VAL A 54 -7.38 -20.81 3.72
N PRO A 55 -8.33 -20.69 4.66
CA PRO A 55 -9.72 -20.38 4.33
C PRO A 55 -9.88 -19.02 3.65
N THR A 56 -10.86 -18.94 2.75
CA THR A 56 -11.28 -17.71 2.06
C THR A 56 -12.58 -17.12 2.59
N ASP A 57 -13.13 -17.71 3.66
CA ASP A 57 -14.37 -17.28 4.29
C ASP A 57 -14.17 -16.08 5.23
N GLY A 58 -15.25 -15.34 5.46
CA GLY A 58 -15.29 -14.26 6.44
C GLY A 58 -15.08 -12.87 5.84
N MET A 59 -14.47 -11.98 6.62
CA MET A 59 -14.24 -10.59 6.25
C MET A 59 -13.17 -10.46 5.16
N LYS A 60 -13.52 -9.81 4.05
CA LYS A 60 -12.68 -9.71 2.84
C LYS A 60 -12.11 -8.32 2.56
N SER A 61 -12.60 -7.29 3.26
CA SER A 61 -12.15 -5.92 3.08
C SER A 61 -12.02 -5.20 4.41
N VAL A 62 -11.03 -4.30 4.51
CA VAL A 62 -10.85 -3.36 5.64
C VAL A 62 -11.40 -1.97 5.36
N SER A 63 -12.26 -1.83 4.35
CA SER A 63 -13.03 -0.60 4.11
C SER A 63 -14.06 -0.42 5.23
N GLY A 64 -14.04 0.73 5.89
CA GLY A 64 -14.94 1.04 7.00
C GLY A 64 -14.20 1.66 8.18
N GLU A 65 -14.91 1.75 9.30
CA GLU A 65 -14.38 2.31 10.53
C GLU A 65 -14.65 1.35 11.69
N ALA A 66 -13.70 1.28 12.62
CA ALA A 66 -13.91 0.55 13.86
C ALA A 66 -14.95 1.29 14.74
N SER A 67 -15.74 0.54 15.51
CA SER A 67 -16.74 1.13 16.39
C SER A 67 -16.11 1.98 17.48
N ASP A 68 -16.80 3.06 17.89
CA ASP A 68 -16.31 3.90 18.99
C ASP A 68 -16.30 3.16 20.32
N ALA A 69 -17.23 2.21 20.51
CA ALA A 69 -17.21 1.29 21.64
C ALA A 69 -15.90 0.51 21.70
N PHE A 70 -15.47 -0.05 20.57
CA PHE A 70 -14.20 -0.77 20.48
C PHE A 70 -13.00 0.14 20.76
N LYS A 71 -12.95 1.34 20.15
CA LYS A 71 -11.86 2.32 20.37
C LYS A 71 -11.69 2.66 21.85
N ASN A 72 -12.78 2.74 22.63
CA ASN A 72 -12.70 2.99 24.06
C ASN A 72 -12.19 1.79 24.86
N VAL A 73 -12.54 0.57 24.45
CA VAL A 73 -12.14 -0.67 25.13
C VAL A 73 -10.65 -0.96 25.00
N ILE A 74 -10.05 -0.65 23.85
CA ILE A 74 -8.66 -1.04 23.56
C ILE A 74 -7.58 -0.16 24.18
N VAL A 75 -7.93 1.04 24.66
CA VAL A 75 -6.98 2.02 25.19
C VAL A 75 -6.75 1.79 26.69
N LYS A 76 -5.52 2.04 27.18
CA LYS A 76 -5.15 1.85 28.59
C LYS A 76 -5.84 2.79 29.57
N TRP A 77 -6.25 3.98 29.11
CA TRP A 77 -6.80 5.05 29.96
C TRP A 77 -8.08 5.62 29.35
N GLU A 78 -9.18 5.58 30.09
CA GLU A 78 -10.54 6.02 29.68
C GLU A 78 -10.67 7.53 29.42
N GLY A 79 -9.62 8.32 29.60
CA GLY A 79 -9.61 9.77 29.36
C GLY A 79 -8.92 10.24 28.08
N SER A 80 -8.34 9.32 27.29
CA SER A 80 -7.67 9.68 26.02
C SER A 80 -8.69 9.74 24.90
N THR A 81 -9.50 10.80 24.90
CA THR A 81 -10.46 11.16 23.85
C THR A 81 -9.85 11.05 22.45
N THR A 82 -10.56 10.33 21.59
CA THR A 82 -10.74 10.64 20.17
C THR A 82 -9.46 10.99 19.39
N ARG A 83 -8.45 10.13 19.42
CA ARG A 83 -7.36 10.25 18.44
C ARG A 83 -7.70 9.41 17.21
N ALA A 84 -7.75 10.05 16.05
CA ALA A 84 -7.81 9.38 14.74
C ALA A 84 -6.64 8.38 14.52
N ARG A 85 -5.62 8.42 15.37
CA ARG A 85 -4.42 7.58 15.34
C ARG A 85 -4.09 7.12 16.76
N LEU A 86 -4.14 5.81 17.02
CA LEU A 86 -3.72 5.22 18.29
C LEU A 86 -2.29 4.71 18.16
N PHE A 87 -1.46 4.98 19.16
CA PHE A 87 -0.13 4.41 19.20
C PHE A 87 -0.18 3.02 19.84
N LYS A 88 0.66 2.09 19.37
CA LYS A 88 0.78 0.75 19.96
C LYS A 88 0.94 0.81 21.49
N LYS A 89 1.74 1.73 22.01
CA LYS A 89 1.99 1.89 23.45
C LYS A 89 0.74 2.27 24.26
N ASP A 90 -0.24 2.88 23.62
CA ASP A 90 -1.49 3.36 24.24
C ASP A 90 -2.54 2.25 24.33
N LEU A 91 -2.38 1.17 23.55
CA LEU A 91 -3.26 -0.01 23.58
C LEU A 91 -2.98 -0.90 24.80
N LYS A 92 -4.00 -1.58 25.33
CA LYS A 92 -3.82 -2.62 26.36
C LYS A 92 -2.96 -3.78 25.84
N PRO A 93 -2.22 -4.52 26.70
CA PRO A 93 -1.23 -5.51 26.28
C PRO A 93 -1.74 -6.54 25.26
N GLU A 94 -2.96 -7.05 25.44
CA GLU A 94 -3.63 -7.99 24.53
C GLU A 94 -3.81 -7.40 23.11
N TYR A 95 -4.21 -6.13 23.02
CA TYR A 95 -4.34 -5.43 21.74
C TYR A 95 -3.00 -5.01 21.16
N GLN A 96 -1.95 -4.84 21.97
CA GLN A 96 -0.58 -4.64 21.45
C GLN A 96 -0.07 -5.88 20.73
N LEU A 97 -0.40 -7.07 21.23
CA LEU A 97 -0.06 -8.33 20.59
C LEU A 97 -0.84 -8.50 19.30
N LEU A 98 -2.17 -8.30 19.33
CA LEU A 98 -3.00 -8.35 18.13
C LEU A 98 -2.55 -7.33 17.07
N PHE A 99 -2.18 -6.12 17.48
CA PHE A 99 -1.68 -5.10 16.56
C PHE A 99 -0.35 -5.51 15.92
N ALA A 100 0.53 -6.17 16.68
CA ALA A 100 1.77 -6.72 16.14
C ALA A 100 1.51 -7.87 15.16
N LEU A 101 0.49 -8.70 15.41
CA LEU A 101 0.07 -9.77 14.50
C LEU A 101 -0.45 -9.18 13.18
N VAL A 102 -1.38 -8.22 13.25
CA VAL A 102 -1.94 -7.55 12.08
C VAL A 102 -0.83 -6.93 11.22
N ASN A 103 0.09 -6.18 11.82
CA ASN A 103 1.13 -5.46 11.08
C ASN A 103 2.26 -6.33 10.51
N LYS A 104 2.39 -7.57 10.99
CA LYS A 104 3.44 -8.49 10.53
C LYS A 104 2.92 -9.56 9.59
N VAL A 105 1.67 -9.96 9.75
CA VAL A 105 1.10 -11.13 9.07
C VAL A 105 -0.02 -10.73 8.13
N VAL A 106 -0.99 -9.93 8.60
CA VAL A 106 -2.22 -9.67 7.85
C VAL A 106 -2.05 -8.51 6.86
N LEU A 107 -1.55 -7.38 7.33
CA LEU A 107 -1.25 -6.18 6.53
C LEU A 107 0.20 -5.73 6.80
N PRO A 108 1.19 -6.42 6.18
CA PRO A 108 2.59 -6.10 6.37
C PRO A 108 2.90 -4.66 5.93
N ARG A 109 3.48 -3.85 6.83
CA ARG A 109 3.90 -2.48 6.52
C ARG A 109 5.39 -2.28 6.69
N ALA A 110 6.00 -1.53 5.76
CA ALA A 110 7.40 -1.14 5.83
C ALA A 110 7.62 -0.09 6.93
N GLU A 111 6.78 0.95 6.97
CA GLU A 111 6.87 2.08 7.90
C GLU A 111 5.65 2.18 8.83
N GLY A 112 5.70 3.06 9.82
CA GLY A 112 4.53 3.39 10.66
C GLY A 112 4.03 2.27 11.57
N ARG A 113 4.84 1.23 11.83
CA ARG A 113 4.46 0.03 12.61
C ARG A 113 4.04 0.27 14.07
N TYR A 114 4.16 1.50 14.55
CA TYR A 114 3.82 1.91 15.91
C TYR A 114 2.56 2.79 15.98
N ILE A 115 1.98 3.18 14.83
CA ILE A 115 0.78 4.02 14.70
C ILE A 115 -0.31 3.21 13.98
N SER A 116 -1.51 3.18 14.55
CA SER A 116 -2.65 2.53 13.93
C SER A 116 -3.22 3.37 12.78
N SER A 117 -3.38 2.74 11.63
CA SER A 117 -4.27 3.15 10.55
C SER A 117 -5.71 2.75 10.86
N ILE A 118 -6.67 3.26 10.09
CA ILE A 118 -8.08 2.89 10.19
C ILE A 118 -8.26 1.38 9.91
N ALA A 119 -7.57 0.86 8.90
CA ALA A 119 -7.59 -0.55 8.54
C ALA A 119 -7.15 -1.46 9.70
N ASP A 120 -6.14 -1.05 10.47
CA ASP A 120 -5.69 -1.84 11.62
C ASP A 120 -6.76 -1.89 12.70
N LEU A 121 -7.46 -0.78 12.95
CA LEU A 121 -8.49 -0.73 13.98
C LEU A 121 -9.67 -1.62 13.59
N VAL A 122 -10.05 -1.62 12.31
CA VAL A 122 -11.10 -2.49 11.76
C VAL A 122 -10.73 -3.97 11.92
N LEU A 123 -9.48 -4.33 11.61
CA LEU A 123 -9.01 -5.71 11.80
C LEU A 123 -8.88 -6.11 13.28
N LEU A 124 -8.38 -5.20 14.11
CA LEU A 124 -8.30 -5.41 15.55
C LEU A 124 -9.68 -5.69 16.14
N GLU A 125 -10.70 -4.94 15.73
CA GLU A 125 -12.07 -5.15 16.16
C GLU A 125 -12.57 -6.53 15.72
N ALA A 126 -12.44 -6.86 14.44
CA ALA A 126 -12.84 -8.15 13.89
C ALA A 126 -12.17 -9.33 14.62
N LEU A 127 -10.85 -9.25 14.85
CA LEU A 127 -10.10 -10.28 15.55
C LEU A 127 -10.48 -10.38 17.03
N SER A 128 -10.81 -9.27 17.68
CA SER A 128 -11.19 -9.25 19.10
C SER A 128 -12.50 -10.00 19.37
N ILE A 129 -13.41 -10.03 18.39
CA ILE A 129 -14.68 -10.76 18.46
C ILE A 129 -14.61 -12.12 17.76
N PHE A 130 -13.41 -12.59 17.41
CA PHE A 130 -13.17 -13.84 16.67
C PHE A 130 -13.96 -13.92 15.35
N LYS A 131 -14.20 -12.78 14.69
CA LYS A 131 -14.81 -12.76 13.37
C LYS A 131 -13.84 -13.42 12.38
N PRO A 132 -14.29 -14.42 11.60
CA PRO A 132 -13.47 -15.00 10.55
C PRO A 132 -13.00 -13.93 9.56
N ILE A 133 -11.74 -14.02 9.14
CA ILE A 133 -11.13 -13.14 8.14
C ILE A 133 -10.62 -13.98 6.97
N SER A 134 -10.80 -13.48 5.75
CA SER A 134 -10.22 -14.07 4.55
C SER A 134 -8.85 -13.44 4.35
N LEU A 135 -7.80 -14.13 4.80
CA LEU A 135 -6.42 -13.66 4.63
C LEU A 135 -6.07 -13.45 3.14
N PRO A 136 -6.42 -14.36 2.20
CA PRO A 136 -6.15 -14.16 0.78
C PRO A 136 -6.81 -12.90 0.20
N ALA A 137 -8.07 -12.64 0.54
CA ALA A 137 -8.78 -11.46 0.08
C ALA A 137 -8.13 -10.16 0.59
N LEU A 138 -7.77 -10.14 1.87
CA LEU A 138 -7.09 -9.01 2.50
C LEU A 138 -5.71 -8.76 1.91
N MET A 139 -4.96 -9.82 1.57
CA MET A 139 -3.67 -9.71 0.89
C MET A 139 -3.82 -9.07 -0.49
N ILE A 140 -4.80 -9.52 -1.29
CA ILE A 140 -5.05 -8.94 -2.61
C ILE A 140 -5.50 -7.48 -2.49
N GLU A 141 -6.44 -7.17 -1.60
CA GLU A 141 -6.87 -5.79 -1.33
C GLU A 141 -5.69 -4.90 -0.93
N HIS A 142 -4.78 -5.42 -0.09
CA HIS A 142 -3.59 -4.69 0.33
C HIS A 142 -2.63 -4.41 -0.83
N ILE A 143 -2.32 -5.43 -1.64
CA ILE A 143 -1.48 -5.29 -2.84
C ILE A 143 -2.06 -4.24 -3.79
N MET A 144 -3.38 -4.27 -4.02
CA MET A 144 -4.07 -3.28 -4.85
C MET A 144 -3.94 -1.86 -4.32
N LYS A 145 -4.12 -1.66 -3.00
CA LYS A 145 -3.98 -0.33 -2.37
C LYS A 145 -2.55 0.20 -2.49
N VAL A 146 -1.55 -0.64 -2.26
CA VAL A 146 -0.13 -0.25 -2.40
C VAL A 146 0.19 0.13 -3.84
N ALA A 147 -0.31 -0.62 -4.83
CA ALA A 147 -0.12 -0.30 -6.25
C ALA A 147 -0.78 1.05 -6.65
N GLN A 148 -1.99 1.31 -6.15
CA GLN A 148 -2.67 2.59 -6.35
C GLN A 148 -1.92 3.76 -5.70
N GLU A 149 -1.36 3.56 -4.51
CA GLU A 149 -0.56 4.59 -3.84
C GLU A 149 0.71 4.93 -4.62
N MET A 150 1.41 3.92 -5.15
CA MET A 150 2.61 4.12 -5.98
C MET A 150 2.32 4.92 -7.26
N SER A 151 1.28 4.53 -8.00
CA SER A 151 0.86 5.24 -9.22
C SER A 151 0.40 6.69 -8.92
N ASN A 152 -0.28 6.92 -7.80
CA ASN A 152 -0.67 8.27 -7.39
C ASN A 152 0.55 9.16 -7.07
N VAL A 153 1.58 8.61 -6.42
CA VAL A 153 2.83 9.33 -6.14
C VAL A 153 3.53 9.73 -7.45
N GLU A 154 3.62 8.81 -8.41
CA GLU A 154 4.21 9.08 -9.73
C GLU A 154 3.43 10.18 -10.48
N ILE A 155 2.10 10.11 -10.49
CA ILE A 155 1.24 11.15 -11.09
C ILE A 155 1.48 12.52 -10.42
N GLN A 156 1.66 12.56 -9.10
CA GLN A 156 1.94 13.81 -8.38
C GLN A 156 3.32 14.39 -8.75
N GLN A 157 4.34 13.55 -8.89
CA GLN A 157 5.68 13.96 -9.32
C GLN A 157 5.65 14.55 -10.74
N LEU A 158 5.01 13.86 -11.68
CA LEU A 158 4.86 14.34 -13.07
C LEU A 158 4.09 15.66 -13.15
N LYS A 159 3.07 15.84 -12.30
CA LYS A 159 2.34 17.13 -12.21
C LYS A 159 3.25 18.26 -11.68
N ALA A 160 4.08 17.98 -10.68
CA ALA A 160 5.02 18.96 -10.14
C ALA A 160 6.09 19.36 -11.18
N GLU A 161 6.62 18.39 -11.92
CA GLU A 161 7.60 18.63 -12.98
C GLU A 161 7.01 19.45 -14.14
N ASN A 162 5.80 19.10 -14.59
CA ASN A 162 5.09 19.87 -15.63
C ASN A 162 4.80 21.31 -15.19
N ALA A 163 4.50 21.53 -13.90
CA ALA A 163 4.31 22.87 -13.36
C ALA A 163 5.62 23.67 -13.41
N LEU A 164 6.76 23.06 -13.06
CA LEU A 164 8.07 23.69 -13.13
C LEU A 164 8.47 24.05 -14.57
N LEU A 165 8.26 23.13 -15.51
CA LEU A 165 8.55 23.37 -16.94
C LEU A 165 7.73 24.52 -17.50
N ARG A 166 6.45 24.65 -17.09
CA ARG A 166 5.60 25.79 -17.49
C ARG A 166 6.13 27.13 -16.99
N VAL A 167 6.65 27.19 -15.77
CA VAL A 167 7.28 28.41 -15.22
C VAL A 167 8.55 28.75 -16.00
N GLN A 168 9.42 27.78 -16.27
CA GLN A 168 10.64 27.99 -17.04
C GLN A 168 10.38 28.45 -18.48
N LEU A 169 9.33 27.93 -19.12
CA LEU A 169 8.90 28.38 -20.45
C LEU A 169 8.38 29.82 -20.42
N ALA A 170 7.64 30.21 -19.38
CA ALA A 170 7.16 31.59 -19.21
C ALA A 170 8.32 32.58 -18.99
N GLU A 171 9.32 32.20 -18.18
CA GLU A 171 10.54 33.01 -17.95
C GLU A 171 11.38 33.15 -19.23
N LYS A 172 11.52 32.09 -20.02
CA LYS A 172 12.21 32.15 -21.31
C LYS A 172 11.47 33.01 -22.33
N ALA A 173 10.14 32.96 -22.34
CA ALA A 173 9.32 33.82 -23.20
C ALA A 173 9.47 35.30 -22.86
N GLN A 174 9.53 35.67 -21.57
CA GLN A 174 9.80 37.04 -21.14
C GLN A 174 11.21 37.51 -21.51
N LYS A 175 12.23 36.66 -21.34
CA LYS A 175 13.62 36.98 -21.73
C LYS A 175 13.80 37.16 -23.24
N HIS A 176 13.06 36.43 -24.07
CA HIS A 176 13.09 36.61 -25.52
C HIS A 176 12.26 37.81 -26.00
N GLY A 177 11.16 38.15 -25.34
CA GLY A 177 10.38 39.37 -25.62
C GLY A 177 11.22 40.64 -25.47
N SER A 178 11.99 40.77 -24.39
CA SER A 178 12.85 41.96 -24.17
C SER A 178 14.05 42.06 -25.12
N ARG A 179 14.43 40.99 -25.83
CA ARG A 179 15.55 41.01 -26.78
C ARG A 179 15.12 41.41 -28.20
N GLY A 180 13.88 41.09 -28.60
CA GLY A 180 13.30 41.53 -29.86
C GLY A 180 13.06 43.05 -29.91
N ASP A 181 12.70 43.66 -28.78
CA ASP A 181 12.46 45.12 -28.71
C ASP A 181 13.76 45.94 -28.77
N LEU A 182 14.91 45.36 -28.39
CA LEU A 182 16.23 46.00 -28.46
C LEU A 182 16.86 45.93 -29.86
N GLU A 183 16.51 44.95 -30.69
CA GLU A 183 16.96 44.86 -32.08
C GLU A 183 16.10 45.72 -33.03
N ALA A 184 14.81 45.93 -32.72
CA ALA A 184 13.95 46.84 -33.49
C ALA A 184 14.25 48.34 -33.26
N ALA A 185 14.95 48.70 -32.18
CA ALA A 185 15.35 50.08 -31.88
C ALA A 185 16.73 50.48 -32.47
N ASN A 186 17.46 49.53 -33.08
CA ASN A 186 18.81 49.72 -33.63
C ASN A 186 18.90 49.47 -35.15
N ALA A 187 17.77 49.33 -35.84
CA ALA A 187 17.66 49.25 -37.31
C ALA A 187 16.95 50.50 -37.85
#